data_AF-A0A8S9HVF9-F1
#
_entry.id   AF-A0A8S9HVF9-F1
#
_cell.length_a   1.000
_cell.length_b   1.000
_cell.length_c   1.000
_cell.angle_alpha   90.00
_cell.angle_beta   90.00
_cell.angle_gamma   90.00
#
_symmetry.space_group_name_H-M   'P 1'
#
loop_
_entity.id
_entity.type
_entity.pdbx_description
1 polymer ?
#
loop_
_entity_poly.entity_id
_entity_poly.type
_entity_poly.pdbx_seq_one_letter_code
_entity_poly.pdbx_strand_id
1 'polypeptide(L)'
;MISLNVWQSTFVTSLMSSIYLRTGELEVRVRFSRFDNQHDEWVNVQTSVRERSIPVEPSECGRVKVGDLLLCFQDREDEALYCDAHVVNIKREVHDHRSCNCVFVVRYEFDGTEETLGLESICRRPDSEE
;
A
#
# COMPACT_ATOMS: atom_id res chain seq x y z
N MET A 1 -14.04 -10.68 8.80
CA MET A 1 -14.50 -9.69 7.82
C MET A 1 -13.29 -8.82 7.54
N ILE A 2 -12.45 -9.23 6.59
CA ILE A 2 -11.19 -8.55 6.32
C ILE A 2 -11.56 -7.18 5.75
N SER A 3 -11.18 -6.11 6.45
CA SER A 3 -11.49 -4.74 6.05
C SER A 3 -10.92 -4.50 4.65
N LEU A 4 -11.76 -4.04 3.72
CA LEU A 4 -11.50 -3.90 2.28
C LEU A 4 -10.31 -2.97 1.90
N ASN A 5 -9.55 -2.45 2.86
CA ASN A 5 -8.52 -1.42 2.67
C ASN A 5 -7.17 -1.77 3.32
N VAL A 6 -6.97 -3.03 3.70
CA VAL A 6 -5.71 -3.54 4.25
C VAL A 6 -4.98 -4.33 3.17
N TRP A 7 -3.80 -3.87 2.80
CA TRP A 7 -2.92 -4.56 1.87
C TRP A 7 -1.99 -5.50 2.62
N GLN A 8 -1.90 -6.73 2.15
CA GLN A 8 -0.95 -7.70 2.68
C GLN A 8 0.48 -7.32 2.25
N SER A 9 1.43 -7.32 3.19
CA SER A 9 2.87 -7.13 2.90
C SER A 9 3.46 -8.27 2.06
N THR A 10 2.75 -9.40 2.00
CA THR A 10 3.18 -10.62 1.34
C THR A 10 2.93 -10.52 -0.15
N PHE A 11 3.96 -10.87 -0.92
CA PHE A 11 3.89 -10.90 -2.37
C PHE A 11 2.88 -11.97 -2.80
N VAL A 12 2.06 -11.65 -3.79
CA VAL A 12 1.35 -12.68 -4.54
C VAL A 12 2.40 -13.53 -5.26
N THR A 13 2.53 -14.79 -4.86
CA THR A 13 3.55 -15.71 -5.42
C THR A 13 3.09 -16.39 -6.70
N SER A 14 1.80 -16.67 -6.80
CA SER A 14 1.20 -17.35 -7.94
C SER A 14 -0.28 -17.01 -8.04
N LEU A 15 -0.73 -16.83 -9.28
CA LEU A 15 -2.14 -16.85 -9.63
C LEU A 15 -2.52 -18.29 -9.96
N MET A 16 -3.41 -18.88 -9.15
CA MET A 16 -3.74 -20.30 -9.28
C MET A 16 -4.82 -20.53 -10.34
N SER A 17 -5.94 -19.80 -10.23
CA SER A 17 -7.12 -19.98 -11.07
C SER A 17 -7.93 -18.68 -11.11
N SER A 18 -8.72 -18.48 -12.17
CA SER A 18 -9.65 -17.36 -12.30
C SER A 18 -11.09 -17.83 -12.46
N ILE A 19 -12.03 -17.06 -11.95
CA ILE A 19 -13.47 -17.28 -12.09
C ILE A 19 -14.11 -16.00 -12.60
N TYR A 20 -15.03 -16.13 -13.56
CA TYR A 20 -15.88 -15.05 -14.00
C TYR A 20 -17.24 -15.17 -13.32
N LEU A 21 -17.63 -14.17 -12.54
CA LEU A 21 -18.92 -14.13 -11.89
C LEU A 21 -20.02 -13.76 -12.89
N ARG A 22 -21.25 -14.17 -12.61
CA ARG A 22 -22.42 -13.77 -13.42
C ARG A 22 -22.66 -12.26 -13.44
N THR A 23 -22.10 -11.54 -12.46
CA THR A 23 -22.12 -10.07 -12.36
C THR A 23 -21.18 -9.40 -13.37
N GLY A 24 -20.27 -10.15 -14.00
CA GLY A 24 -19.28 -9.63 -14.93
C GLY A 24 -17.89 -9.40 -14.33
N GLU A 25 -17.73 -9.67 -13.03
CA GLU A 25 -16.50 -9.47 -12.29
C GLU A 25 -15.53 -10.65 -12.45
N LEU A 26 -14.24 -10.36 -12.53
CA LEU A 26 -13.17 -11.35 -12.58
C LEU A 26 -12.54 -11.47 -11.19
N GLU A 27 -12.60 -12.66 -10.62
CA GLU A 27 -11.90 -13.01 -9.40
C GLU A 27 -10.73 -13.94 -9.70
N VAL A 28 -9.62 -13.74 -9.00
CA VAL A 28 -8.44 -14.61 -9.05
C VAL A 28 -8.15 -15.19 -7.68
N ARG A 29 -7.74 -16.45 -7.67
CA ARG A 29 -7.25 -17.10 -6.45
C ARG A 29 -5.76 -16.79 -6.28
N VAL A 30 -5.43 -16.01 -5.26
CA VAL A 30 -4.07 -15.58 -4.94
C VAL A 30 -3.46 -16.44 -3.85
N ARG A 31 -2.18 -16.78 -4.01
CA ARG A 31 -1.35 -17.36 -2.95
C ARG A 31 -0.36 -16.33 -2.41
N PHE A 32 -0.46 -16.05 -1.12
CA PHE A 32 0.45 -15.15 -0.44
C PHE A 32 1.79 -15.82 -0.13
N SER A 33 2.89 -15.08 -0.29
CA SER A 33 4.22 -15.55 0.07
C SER A 33 4.29 -15.92 1.55
N ARG A 34 4.93 -17.05 1.88
CA ARG A 34 5.11 -17.57 3.26
C ARG A 34 3.85 -18.10 3.94
N PHE A 35 2.71 -18.10 3.26
CA PHE A 35 1.52 -18.79 3.72
C PHE A 35 1.28 -20.07 2.91
N ASP A 36 0.66 -21.05 3.54
CA ASP A 36 0.24 -22.27 2.87
C ASP A 36 -1.08 -22.06 2.11
N ASN A 37 -1.57 -23.13 1.47
CA ASN A 37 -2.79 -23.10 0.67
C ASN A 37 -4.08 -22.86 1.48
N GLN A 38 -4.03 -22.91 2.81
CA GLN A 38 -5.20 -22.61 3.65
C GLN A 38 -5.54 -21.13 3.66
N HIS A 39 -4.58 -20.28 3.29
CA HIS A 39 -4.70 -18.83 3.23
C HIS A 39 -4.88 -18.32 1.79
N ASP A 40 -5.13 -19.22 0.83
CA ASP A 40 -5.42 -18.80 -0.54
C ASP A 40 -6.79 -18.10 -0.57
N GLU A 41 -6.83 -16.85 -1.03
CA GLU A 41 -8.05 -16.04 -1.09
C GLU A 41 -8.50 -15.78 -2.53
N TRP A 42 -9.81 -15.67 -2.74
CA TRP A 42 -10.38 -15.14 -3.98
C TRP A 42 -10.48 -13.62 -3.86
N VAL A 43 -9.84 -12.92 -4.78
CA VAL A 43 -9.82 -11.45 -4.80
C VAL A 43 -10.30 -10.93 -6.14
N ASN A 44 -11.06 -9.83 -6.12
CA ASN A 44 -11.49 -9.17 -7.33
C ASN A 44 -10.28 -8.47 -7.99
N VAL A 45 -10.04 -8.78 -9.27
CA VAL A 45 -8.87 -8.28 -10.00
C VAL A 45 -8.90 -6.77 -10.15
N GLN A 46 -10.07 -6.18 -10.34
CA GLN A 46 -10.21 -4.74 -10.62
C GLN A 46 -10.01 -3.88 -9.37
N THR A 47 -10.41 -4.39 -8.20
CA THR A 47 -10.41 -3.59 -6.97
C THR A 47 -9.31 -3.96 -5.99
N SER A 48 -8.82 -5.21 -6.02
CA SER A 48 -8.01 -5.79 -4.94
C SER A 48 -6.64 -6.30 -5.44
N VAL A 49 -6.34 -6.14 -6.72
CA VAL A 49 -5.03 -6.45 -7.30
C VAL A 49 -4.50 -5.22 -8.01
N ARG A 50 -3.27 -4.83 -7.68
CA ARG A 50 -2.56 -3.71 -8.32
C ARG A 50 -1.07 -3.95 -8.30
N GLU A 51 -0.34 -3.23 -9.15
CA GLU A 51 1.12 -3.28 -9.14
C GLU A 51 1.67 -2.89 -7.76
N ARG A 52 2.76 -3.52 -7.35
CA ARG A 52 3.34 -3.36 -6.01
C ARG A 52 3.81 -1.92 -5.79
N SER A 53 3.48 -1.33 -4.64
CA SER A 53 4.03 -0.04 -4.22
C SER A 53 5.56 -0.12 -4.02
N ILE A 54 6.24 1.00 -4.26
CA ILE A 54 7.70 1.09 -4.30
C ILE A 54 8.18 1.87 -3.07
N PRO A 55 9.12 1.31 -2.27
CA PRO A 55 9.76 2.05 -1.19
C PRO A 55 10.42 3.33 -1.70
N VAL A 56 10.33 4.42 -0.92
CA VAL A 56 10.91 5.71 -1.30
C VAL A 56 12.28 5.86 -0.65
N GLU A 57 13.32 6.02 -1.47
CA GLU A 57 14.67 6.27 -0.98
C GLU A 57 14.81 7.70 -0.41
N PRO A 58 15.71 7.94 0.58
CA PRO A 58 15.92 9.27 1.15
C PRO A 58 16.21 10.37 0.12
N SER A 59 17.00 10.03 -0.91
CA SER A 59 17.32 10.91 -2.04
C SER A 59 16.13 11.22 -2.95
N GLU A 60 15.06 10.43 -2.87
CA GLU A 60 13.87 10.52 -3.72
C GLU A 60 12.63 11.04 -2.98
N CYS A 61 12.74 11.39 -1.70
CA CYS A 61 11.62 11.90 -0.91
C CYS A 61 10.94 13.13 -1.55
N GLY A 62 11.68 13.89 -2.38
CA GLY A 62 11.18 15.02 -3.14
C GLY A 62 10.15 14.66 -4.21
N ARG A 63 10.04 13.38 -4.62
CA ARG A 63 9.03 12.89 -5.56
C ARG A 63 7.63 12.86 -4.97
N VAL A 64 7.51 12.57 -3.67
CA VAL A 64 6.23 12.53 -2.95
C VAL A 64 5.65 13.95 -2.84
N LYS A 65 4.42 14.16 -3.29
CA LYS A 65 3.69 15.44 -3.27
C LYS A 65 2.41 15.34 -2.44
N VAL A 66 1.90 16.51 -2.05
CA VAL A 66 0.57 16.62 -1.45
C VAL A 66 -0.46 16.17 -2.49
N GLY A 67 -1.38 15.30 -2.07
CA GLY A 67 -2.37 14.66 -2.93
C GLY A 67 -1.95 13.28 -3.45
N ASP A 68 -0.68 12.86 -3.29
CA ASP A 68 -0.26 11.53 -3.73
C ASP A 68 -0.93 10.44 -2.89
N LEU A 69 -1.30 9.35 -3.57
CA LEU A 69 -1.70 8.10 -2.92
C LEU A 69 -0.44 7.32 -2.49
N LEU A 70 -0.38 6.99 -1.20
CA LEU A 70 0.69 6.20 -0.61
C LEU A 70 0.14 4.92 0.00
N LEU A 71 0.98 3.90 0.02
CA LEU A 71 0.80 2.73 0.88
C LEU A 71 1.59 2.96 2.16
N CYS A 72 0.89 3.11 3.29
CA CYS A 72 1.45 3.46 4.58
C CYS A 72 1.52 2.24 5.49
N PHE A 73 2.67 2.03 6.14
CA PHE A 73 2.86 1.02 7.16
C PHE A 73 2.37 1.54 8.51
N GLN A 74 1.49 0.79 9.16
CA GLN A 74 0.95 1.09 10.48
C GLN A 74 1.23 -0.08 11.43
N ASP A 75 2.08 0.20 12.42
CA ASP A 75 2.42 -0.75 13.48
C ASP A 75 1.44 -0.56 14.64
N ARG A 76 0.40 -1.39 14.72
CA ARG A 76 -0.53 -1.42 15.86
C ARG A 76 -0.14 -2.56 16.81
N GLU A 77 -0.55 -2.44 18.08
CA GLU A 77 -0.16 -3.38 19.16
C GLU A 77 -0.35 -4.87 18.80
N ASP A 78 -1.38 -5.20 18.02
CA ASP A 78 -1.70 -6.58 17.64
C ASP A 78 -1.37 -6.92 16.17
N GLU A 79 -1.24 -5.92 15.29
CA GLU A 79 -1.14 -6.14 13.84
C GLU A 79 -0.32 -5.04 13.14
N ALA A 80 0.51 -5.47 12.20
CA ALA A 80 1.28 -4.61 11.33
C ALA A 80 0.61 -4.56 9.95
N LEU A 81 -0.02 -3.44 9.61
CA LEU A 81 -0.90 -3.30 8.45
C LEU A 81 -0.31 -2.34 7.42
N TYR A 82 -0.64 -2.57 6.14
CA TYR A 82 -0.39 -1.59 5.10
C TYR A 82 -1.72 -1.02 4.61
N CYS A 83 -1.90 0.28 4.71
CA CYS A 83 -3.16 0.96 4.43
C CYS A 83 -2.96 2.07 3.40
N ASP A 84 -3.95 2.29 2.55
CA ASP A 84 -3.94 3.41 1.61
C ASP A 84 -4.26 4.73 2.29
N ALA A 85 -3.44 5.73 2.00
CA ALA A 85 -3.60 7.08 2.52
C ALA A 85 -3.16 8.14 1.50
N HIS A 86 -3.80 9.30 1.56
CA HIS A 86 -3.43 10.45 0.75
C HIS A 86 -2.58 11.43 1.54
N VAL A 87 -1.52 11.96 0.93
CA VAL A 87 -0.69 13.00 1.55
C VAL A 87 -1.49 14.30 1.66
N VAL A 88 -1.69 14.79 2.88
CA VAL A 88 -2.37 16.07 3.13
C VAL A 88 -1.40 17.22 3.38
N ASN A 89 -0.21 16.93 3.90
CA ASN A 89 0.84 17.93 4.12
C ASN A 89 2.23 17.28 4.16
N ILE A 90 3.27 18.06 3.85
CA ILE A 90 4.66 17.61 3.96
C ILE A 90 5.48 18.72 4.62
N LYS A 91 6.09 18.43 5.77
CA LYS A 91 7.10 19.29 6.39
C LYS A 91 8.47 18.82 5.92
N ARG A 92 9.12 19.65 5.09
CA ARG A 92 10.44 19.36 4.52
C ARG A 92 11.52 19.83 5.48
N GLU A 93 12.47 18.96 5.73
CA GLU A 93 13.64 19.23 6.57
C GLU A 93 14.92 19.18 5.73
N VAL A 94 16.00 19.78 6.24
CA VAL A 94 17.32 19.68 5.59
C VAL A 94 17.96 18.35 5.98
N HIS A 95 18.29 17.54 4.99
CA HIS A 95 18.96 16.25 5.17
C HIS A 95 19.84 15.91 3.96
N ASP A 96 20.63 14.84 4.07
CA ASP A 96 21.46 14.32 2.97
C ASP A 96 20.78 13.14 2.25
N HIS A 97 21.51 12.47 1.36
CA HIS A 97 21.00 11.32 0.60
C HIS A 97 20.96 10.01 1.40
N ARG A 98 21.47 9.98 2.65
CA ARG A 98 21.58 8.77 3.46
C ARG A 98 20.39 8.57 4.38
N SER A 99 19.79 9.66 4.85
CA SER A 99 18.60 9.62 5.69
C SER A 99 17.68 10.77 5.37
N CYS A 100 16.37 10.54 5.55
CA CYS A 100 15.35 11.55 5.38
C CYS A 100 14.62 11.73 6.72
N ASN A 101 14.50 12.96 7.17
CA ASN A 101 13.77 13.37 8.36
C ASN A 101 12.56 14.25 8.01
N CYS A 102 12.15 14.29 6.74
CA CYS A 102 10.90 14.93 6.34
C CYS A 102 9.72 14.23 7.02
N VAL A 103 8.68 15.01 7.29
CA VAL A 103 7.47 14.53 7.95
C VAL A 103 6.30 14.61 6.97
N PHE A 104 5.64 13.47 6.77
CA PHE A 104 4.49 13.33 5.87
C PHE A 104 3.22 13.22 6.72
N VAL A 105 2.30 14.15 6.55
CA VAL A 105 0.97 14.04 7.14
C VAL A 105 0.08 13.40 6.10
N VAL A 106 -0.50 12.26 6.44
CA VAL A 106 -1.35 11.47 5.55
C VAL A 106 -2.75 11.35 6.13
N ARG A 107 -3.75 11.13 5.27
CA ARG A 107 -5.13 10.82 5.64
C ARG A 107 -5.54 9.49 5.06
N TYR A 108 -5.92 8.52 5.90
CA TYR A 108 -6.33 7.20 5.45
C TYR A 108 -7.67 7.23 4.71
N GLU A 109 -7.79 6.42 3.66
CA GLU A 109 -9.03 6.34 2.88
C GLU A 109 -10.18 5.69 3.65
N PHE A 110 -9.88 4.72 4.52
CA PHE A 110 -10.89 3.91 5.18
C PHE A 110 -11.70 4.66 6.24
N ASP A 111 -11.02 5.42 7.11
CA ASP A 111 -11.65 6.07 8.27
C ASP A 111 -11.43 7.59 8.31
N GLY A 112 -10.68 8.13 7.34
CA GLY A 112 -10.36 9.56 7.27
C GLY A 112 -9.45 10.06 8.38
N THR A 113 -8.85 9.17 9.19
CA THR A 113 -7.92 9.56 10.25
C THR A 113 -6.63 10.10 9.66
N GLU A 114 -6.03 11.09 10.34
CA GLU A 114 -4.76 11.68 9.94
C GLU A 114 -3.63 11.16 10.82
N GLU A 115 -2.50 10.84 10.20
CA GLU A 115 -1.31 10.34 10.87
C GLU A 115 -0.06 11.04 10.34
N THR A 116 0.95 11.15 11.21
CA THR A 116 2.24 11.75 10.89
C THR A 116 3.28 10.65 10.75
N LEU A 117 3.85 10.49 9.56
CA LEU A 117 4.74 9.40 9.21
C LEU A 117 6.12 9.90 8.76
N GLY A 118 7.13 9.06 8.99
CA GLY A 118 8.46 9.15 8.39
C GLY A 118 8.50 8.52 6.98
N LEU A 119 9.64 8.66 6.30
CA LEU A 119 9.83 8.11 4.96
C LEU A 119 9.81 6.57 4.94
N GLU A 120 10.33 5.95 6.01
CA GLU A 120 10.43 4.51 6.20
C GLU A 120 9.07 3.80 6.25
N SER A 121 8.01 4.54 6.61
CA SER A 121 6.66 4.01 6.76
C SER A 121 5.80 4.24 5.52
N ILE A 122 6.37 4.71 4.40
CA ILE A 122 5.60 5.00 3.19
C ILE A 122 6.20 4.34 1.94
N CYS A 123 5.31 3.87 1.06
CA CYS A 123 5.65 3.40 -0.28
C CYS A 123 4.81 4.15 -1.30
N ARG A 124 5.44 4.67 -2.37
CA ARG A 124 4.75 5.35 -3.46
C ARG A 124 4.09 4.35 -4.40
N ARG A 125 3.07 4.80 -5.14
CA ARG A 125 2.57 4.05 -6.29
C ARG A 125 3.61 4.09 -7.43
N PRO A 126 3.70 3.03 -8.25
CA PRO A 126 4.39 3.09 -9.53
C PRO A 126 3.82 4.23 -10.37
N ASP A 127 4.68 4.85 -11.18
CA ASP A 127 4.25 5.87 -12.13
C ASP A 127 3.39 5.17 -13.18
N SER A 128 2.17 5.66 -13.42
CA SER A 128 1.35 5.13 -14.52
C SER A 128 2.09 5.38 -15.83
N GLU A 129 2.31 4.33 -16.63
CA GLU A 129 2.69 4.50 -18.03
C GLU A 129 1.60 5.38 -18.69
N GLU A 130 1.96 6.61 -19.07
CA GLU A 130 1.11 7.51 -19.88
C GLU A 130 0.90 6.96 -21.31
#